data_AF-A0A524LMP7-F1
#
_entry.id   AF-A0A524LMP7-F1
#
_cell.length_a   1.000
_cell.length_b   1.000
_cell.length_c   1.000
_cell.angle_alpha   90.00
_cell.angle_beta   90.00
_cell.angle_gamma   90.00
#
_symmetry.space_group_name_H-M   'P 1'
#
loop_
_entity.id
_entity.type
_entity.pdbx_description
1 polymer ?
#
loop_
_entity_poly.entity_id
_entity_poly.type
_entity_poly.pdbx_seq_one_letter_code
_entity_poly.pdbx_strand_id
1 'polypeptide(L)'
;MDDFGKAVEQTIKGIKCDDPGCNYLDMTVSSDDYLDWLNKPCPNCGANLLTQADYDLVQVITGITDTINEICGDVDYSDEDRDTFSIEMNGSGIPKIKEIEDEG
;
A
#
# COMPACT_ATOMS: atom_id res chain seq x y z
N MET A 1 28.67 -8.56 -0.34
CA MET A 1 28.63 -7.36 -1.20
C MET A 1 27.50 -6.60 -0.59
N ASP A 2 27.86 -5.58 0.18
CA ASP A 2 26.91 -4.85 1.01
C ASP A 2 25.90 -4.19 0.07
N ASP A 3 24.61 -4.54 0.22
CA ASP A 3 23.55 -3.98 -0.61
C ASP A 3 23.05 -2.72 0.08
N PHE A 4 23.37 -1.57 -0.52
CA PHE A 4 22.93 -0.28 -0.02
C PHE A 4 21.63 0.08 -0.70
N GLY A 5 20.61 0.43 0.08
CA GLY A 5 19.35 0.91 -0.47
C GLY A 5 18.49 1.65 0.54
N LYS A 6 17.22 1.85 0.18
CA LYS A 6 16.28 2.61 1.00
C LYS A 6 15.97 1.86 2.30
N ALA A 7 15.86 2.60 3.40
CA ALA A 7 15.43 2.06 4.68
C ALA A 7 14.02 1.45 4.63
N VAL A 8 13.16 1.98 3.77
CA VAL A 8 11.83 1.44 3.49
C VAL A 8 11.58 1.46 1.99
N GLU A 9 11.38 0.28 1.41
CA GLU A 9 10.83 0.11 0.07
C GLU A 9 9.32 -0.13 0.16
N GLN A 10 8.55 0.62 -0.63
CA GLN A 10 7.08 0.51 -0.64
C GLN A 10 6.60 0.31 -2.07
N THR A 11 5.68 -0.65 -2.26
CA THR A 11 4.91 -0.81 -3.50
C THR A 11 3.43 -0.68 -3.19
N ILE A 12 2.79 0.39 -3.68
CA ILE A 12 1.33 0.57 -3.63
C ILE A 12 0.80 0.50 -5.06
N LYS A 13 -0.14 -0.40 -5.32
CA LYS A 13 -0.77 -0.51 -6.64
C LYS A 13 -2.13 -1.20 -6.57
N GLY A 14 -2.91 -0.91 -7.59
CA GLY A 14 -4.20 -1.52 -7.85
C GLY A 14 -5.34 -0.93 -7.03
N ILE A 15 -6.56 -1.27 -7.42
CA ILE A 15 -7.76 -0.86 -6.72
C ILE A 15 -8.70 -2.04 -6.55
N LYS A 16 -9.35 -2.12 -5.39
CA LYS A 16 -10.27 -3.22 -5.06
C LYS A 16 -11.58 -2.65 -4.53
N CYS A 17 -12.65 -3.42 -4.64
CA CYS A 17 -13.90 -3.03 -4.01
C CYS A 17 -13.83 -3.21 -2.48
N ASP A 18 -14.40 -2.24 -1.75
CA ASP A 18 -14.48 -2.28 -0.28
C ASP A 18 -15.62 -3.18 0.23
N ASP A 19 -16.54 -3.61 -0.64
CA ASP A 19 -17.61 -4.54 -0.27
C ASP A 19 -17.03 -5.97 -0.14
N PRO A 20 -17.13 -6.63 1.03
CA PRO A 20 -16.53 -7.95 1.26
C PRO A 20 -17.20 -9.08 0.46
N GLY A 21 -18.37 -8.84 -0.13
CA GLY A 21 -19.04 -9.77 -1.05
C GLY A 21 -18.64 -9.56 -2.51
N CYS A 22 -17.81 -8.56 -2.81
CA CYS A 22 -17.40 -8.20 -4.16
C CYS A 22 -15.89 -8.39 -4.36
N ASN A 23 -15.53 -9.16 -5.38
CA ASN A 23 -14.12 -9.49 -5.67
C ASN A 23 -13.56 -8.63 -6.82
N TYR A 24 -14.11 -7.44 -7.06
CA TYR A 24 -13.56 -6.55 -8.08
C TYR A 24 -12.15 -6.11 -7.66
N LEU A 25 -11.21 -6.27 -8.58
CA LEU A 25 -9.80 -5.93 -8.43
C LEU A 25 -9.26 -5.50 -9.79
N ASP A 26 -8.59 -4.35 -9.83
CA ASP A 26 -7.84 -3.87 -10.98
C ASP A 26 -6.43 -3.49 -10.53
N MET A 27 -5.45 -4.37 -10.82
CA MET A 27 -4.05 -4.19 -10.45
C MET A 27 -3.29 -3.24 -11.39
N THR A 28 -3.94 -2.68 -12.41
CA THR A 28 -3.30 -1.77 -13.37
C THR A 28 -3.27 -0.31 -12.91
N VAL A 29 -4.04 0.03 -11.87
CA VAL A 29 -4.13 1.38 -11.30
C VAL A 29 -2.87 1.73 -10.52
N SER A 30 -2.24 2.86 -10.88
CA SER A 30 -1.13 3.43 -10.13
C SER A 30 -1.62 4.16 -8.88
N SER A 31 -0.82 4.20 -7.82
CA SER A 31 -1.10 5.03 -6.64
C SER A 31 -1.22 6.52 -6.97
N ASP A 32 -0.50 6.97 -8.01
CA ASP A 32 -0.56 8.37 -8.48
C ASP A 32 -1.96 8.76 -8.97
N ASP A 33 -2.71 7.78 -9.48
CA ASP A 33 -4.05 8.00 -10.01
C ASP A 33 -5.14 7.86 -8.94
N TYR A 34 -4.81 7.48 -7.69
CA TYR A 34 -5.82 7.14 -6.68
C TYR A 34 -6.84 8.25 -6.40
N LEU A 35 -6.42 9.52 -6.53
CA LEU A 35 -7.35 10.64 -6.37
C LEU A 35 -8.50 10.58 -7.39
N ASP A 36 -8.23 10.13 -8.61
CA ASP A 36 -9.26 9.96 -9.64
C ASP A 36 -10.22 8.81 -9.31
N TRP A 37 -9.84 7.90 -8.42
CA TRP A 37 -10.66 6.75 -8.02
C TRP A 37 -11.45 6.96 -6.73
N LEU A 38 -11.24 8.09 -6.07
CA LEU A 38 -11.92 8.45 -4.84
C LEU A 38 -13.45 8.43 -5.00
N ASN A 39 -14.11 7.60 -4.19
CA ASN A 39 -15.54 7.34 -4.20
C ASN A 39 -16.11 6.90 -5.57
N LYS A 40 -15.27 6.38 -6.49
CA LYS A 40 -15.78 5.77 -7.71
C LYS A 40 -16.59 4.51 -7.36
N PRO A 41 -17.78 4.33 -7.96
CA PRO A 41 -18.58 3.13 -7.72
C PRO A 41 -17.92 1.93 -8.41
N CYS A 42 -17.96 0.80 -7.73
CA CYS A 42 -17.53 -0.49 -8.24
C CYS A 42 -18.43 -0.90 -9.41
N PRO A 43 -17.88 -1.33 -10.55
CA PRO A 43 -18.67 -1.73 -11.70
C PRO A 43 -19.51 -2.99 -11.44
N ASN A 44 -19.17 -3.78 -10.42
CA ASN A 44 -19.86 -5.04 -10.12
C ASN A 44 -21.02 -4.86 -9.12
N CYS A 45 -20.86 -4.02 -8.10
CA CYS A 45 -21.85 -3.89 -7.01
C CYS A 45 -22.25 -2.45 -6.66
N GLY A 46 -21.58 -1.44 -7.21
CA GLY A 46 -21.85 -0.02 -6.94
C GLY A 46 -21.29 0.52 -5.62
N ALA A 47 -20.72 -0.31 -4.74
CA ALA A 47 -20.00 0.13 -3.55
C ALA A 47 -18.72 0.91 -3.91
N ASN A 48 -18.13 1.63 -2.97
CA ASN A 48 -16.92 2.40 -3.26
C ASN A 48 -15.71 1.49 -3.57
N LEU A 49 -14.84 1.98 -4.46
CA LEU A 49 -13.55 1.37 -4.78
C LEU A 49 -12.39 1.94 -3.97
N LEU A 50 -12.54 3.17 -3.49
CA LEU A 50 -11.58 3.83 -2.61
C LEU A 50 -12.32 4.89 -1.80
N THR A 51 -12.36 4.72 -0.48
CA THR A 51 -12.93 5.75 0.40
C THR A 51 -11.93 6.86 0.67
N GLN A 52 -12.43 8.00 1.15
CA GLN A 52 -11.56 9.08 1.64
C GLN A 52 -10.62 8.60 2.75
N ALA A 53 -11.12 7.74 3.66
CA ALA A 53 -10.34 7.27 4.79
C ALA A 53 -9.13 6.43 4.35
N ASP A 54 -9.30 5.57 3.35
CA ASP A 54 -8.21 4.77 2.80
C ASP A 54 -7.25 5.63 1.94
N TYR A 55 -7.77 6.60 1.20
CA TYR A 55 -6.93 7.55 0.46
C TYR A 55 -6.03 8.36 1.39
N ASP A 56 -6.59 8.90 2.47
CA ASP A 56 -5.84 9.67 3.47
C ASP A 56 -4.77 8.80 4.14
N LEU A 57 -5.10 7.53 4.43
CA LEU A 57 -4.16 6.56 4.96
C LEU A 57 -2.98 6.32 4.00
N VAL A 58 -3.24 6.15 2.70
CA VAL A 58 -2.17 6.01 1.70
C VAL A 58 -1.24 7.22 1.72
N GLN A 59 -1.78 8.43 1.74
CA GLN A 59 -0.97 9.66 1.80
C GLN A 59 -0.10 9.72 3.07
N VAL A 60 -0.65 9.31 4.23
CA VAL A 60 0.11 9.25 5.48
C VAL A 60 1.24 8.24 5.41
N ILE A 61 0.98 7.03 4.91
CA ILE A 61 2.01 5.98 4.81
C ILE A 61 3.12 6.42 3.85
N THR A 62 2.78 6.94 2.67
CA THR A 62 3.77 7.44 1.70
C THR A 62 4.63 8.55 2.31
N GLY A 63 4.02 9.52 3.00
CA GLY A 63 4.76 10.59 3.66
C GLY A 63 5.68 10.10 4.80
N ILE A 64 5.27 9.08 5.55
CA ILE A 64 6.11 8.45 6.58
C ILE A 64 7.30 7.73 5.92
N THR A 65 7.06 6.96 4.86
CA THR A 65 8.11 6.26 4.11
C THR A 65 9.15 7.24 3.55
N ASP A 66 8.71 8.34 2.95
CA ASP A 66 9.61 9.38 2.45
C ASP A 66 10.43 10.01 3.58
N THR A 67 9.78 10.35 4.69
CA THR A 67 10.46 10.93 5.86
C THR A 67 11.51 9.99 6.45
N ILE A 68 11.22 8.69 6.57
CA ILE A 68 12.17 7.70 7.07
C ILE A 68 13.38 7.61 6.14
N ASN A 69 13.15 7.51 4.83
CA ASN A 69 14.22 7.42 3.85
C ASN A 69 15.08 8.69 3.80
N GLU A 70 14.51 9.88 3.99
CA GLU A 70 15.27 11.13 4.09
C GLU A 70 16.15 11.19 5.35
N ILE A 71 15.66 10.67 6.49
CA ILE A 71 16.40 10.68 7.76
C ILE A 71 17.51 9.63 7.77
N CYS A 72 17.22 8.43 7.28
CA CYS A 72 18.15 7.30 7.32
C CYS A 72 19.16 7.32 6.16
N GLY A 73 18.78 7.90 5.01
CA GLY A 73 19.56 7.80 3.78
C GLY A 73 19.64 6.35 3.28
N ASP A 74 20.72 6.06 2.55
CA ASP A 74 21.03 4.69 2.16
C ASP A 74 21.52 3.91 3.38
N VAL A 75 20.86 2.80 3.67
CA VAL A 75 21.21 1.88 4.75
C VAL A 75 21.86 0.63 4.18
N ASP A 76 22.80 0.08 4.94
CA ASP A 76 23.43 -1.21 4.67
C ASP A 76 22.58 -2.30 5.33
N TYR A 77 22.06 -3.22 4.54
CA TYR A 77 21.31 -4.38 5.00
C TYR A 77 21.64 -5.61 4.16
N SER A 78 21.43 -6.79 4.73
CA SER A 78 21.33 -8.02 3.96
C SER A 78 19.85 -8.34 3.69
N ASP A 79 19.57 -9.15 2.66
CA ASP A 79 18.19 -9.62 2.43
C ASP A 79 17.65 -10.43 3.63
N GLU A 80 18.51 -11.04 4.45
CA GLU A 80 18.12 -11.75 5.67
C GLU A 80 17.60 -10.81 6.77
N ASP A 81 17.89 -9.51 6.68
CA ASP A 81 17.46 -8.47 7.63
C ASP A 81 16.20 -7.72 7.15
N ARG A 82 15.61 -8.13 6.01
CA ARG A 82 14.42 -7.50 5.44
C ARG A 82 13.14 -8.13 5.97
N ASP A 83 12.37 -7.35 6.72
CA ASP A 83 11.00 -7.70 7.06
C ASP A 83 10.04 -7.18 5.98
N THR A 84 9.25 -8.09 5.39
CA THR A 84 8.21 -7.73 4.42
C THR A 84 6.84 -7.68 5.08
N PHE A 85 6.10 -6.60 4.87
CA PHE A 85 4.73 -6.46 5.38
C PHE A 85 3.74 -6.22 4.23
N SER A 86 2.57 -6.87 4.32
CA SER A 86 1.40 -6.54 3.51
C SER A 86 0.45 -5.64 4.30
N ILE A 87 -0.09 -4.63 3.61
CA ILE A 87 -1.07 -3.70 4.15
C ILE A 87 -2.36 -3.87 3.34
N GLU A 88 -3.43 -4.28 4.00
CA GLU A 88 -4.74 -4.49 3.40
C GLU A 88 -5.72 -3.44 3.93
N MET A 89 -6.23 -2.60 3.03
CA MET A 89 -7.24 -1.57 3.34
C MET A 89 -8.64 -2.07 2.96
N ASN A 90 -9.72 -1.52 3.51
CA ASN A 90 -11.08 -2.04 3.31
C ASN A 90 -12.17 -0.95 3.39
N GLY A 91 -11.78 0.28 3.12
CA GLY A 91 -12.61 1.47 3.17
C GLY A 91 -12.73 2.12 4.55
N SER A 92 -12.21 1.51 5.62
CA SER A 92 -12.36 2.01 7.00
C SER A 92 -11.29 3.03 7.42
N GLY A 93 -10.20 3.17 6.67
CA GLY A 93 -9.01 3.91 7.09
C GLY A 93 -8.16 3.21 8.16
N ILE A 94 -8.55 2.00 8.58
CA ILE A 94 -7.76 1.17 9.53
C ILE A 94 -7.18 0.00 8.75
N PRO A 95 -5.86 -0.03 8.50
CA PRO A 95 -5.26 -1.11 7.74
C PRO A 95 -5.18 -2.39 8.58
N LYS A 96 -5.30 -3.53 7.89
CA LYS A 96 -4.81 -4.81 8.41
C LYS A 96 -3.39 -5.01 7.92
N ILE A 97 -2.46 -5.17 8.85
CA ILE A 97 -1.05 -5.41 8.56
C ILE A 97 -0.77 -6.89 8.81
N LYS A 98 -0.08 -7.54 7.88
CA LYS A 98 0.41 -8.92 8.03
C LYS A 98 1.87 -8.97 7.59
N GLU A 99 2.72 -9.50 8.45
CA GLU A 99 4.08 -9.88 8.10
C GLU A 99 4.04 -11.01 7.05
N ILE A 100 4.91 -10.92 6.06
CA ILE A 100 5.13 -11.95 5.05
C ILE A 100 6.46 -12.59 5.39
N GLU A 101 6.42 -13.86 5.79
CA GLU A 101 7.62 -14.68 5.92
C GLU A 101 8.10 -15.04 4.52
N ASP A 102 9.34 -14.70 4.19
CA ASP A 102 9.96 -15.15 2.94
C ASP A 102 10.22 -16.66 3.02
N GLU A 103 9.54 -17.44 2.19
CA GLU A 103 9.90 -18.85 1.93
C GLU A 103 11.22 -18.85 1.13
N GLY A 104 12.34 -19.00 1.83
CA GLY A 104 13.70 -19.01 1.27
C GLY A 104 13.99 -20.07 0.22
#